data_AF-A0A6J1U8D6-F1
#
_entry.id   AF-A0A6J1U8D6-F1
#
_cell.length_a   1.000
_cell.length_b   1.000
_cell.length_c   1.000
_cell.angle_alpha   90.00
_cell.angle_beta   90.00
_cell.angle_gamma   90.00
#
_symmetry.space_group_name_H-M   'P 1'
#
loop_
_entity.id
_entity.type
_entity.pdbx_description
1 polymer ?
#
loop_
_entity_poly.entity_id
_entity_poly.type
_entity_poly.pdbx_seq_one_letter_code
_entity_poly.pdbx_strand_id
1 'polypeptide(L)'
;MSDTEEVEQVEEEAQEEEAQEVHEPVHEPEKKHRPVPTLTAPKIPEGEKVDFDDIQKKRQNKDLVELQALIDNHFESRKKEEEDILALKERIEKRRAERAEQQRIRADKEKERQARLAEEKARREEEDAKRRAEDDLKKKKALSSMGATYSSYLAKADQKRGKKQTARELKKKILAERRKPLNVDHLSEDKLREKAKELWDSLYQLETEKYEYLEKIKRQKYDILSLRCRVEALSKFSKKAGAKGKVGGRWK
;
A
#
# COMPACT_ATOMS: atom_id res chain seq x y z
N MET A 1 33.04 -31.28 22.25
CA MET A 1 32.21 -30.13 22.64
C MET A 1 31.16 -29.99 21.53
N SER A 2 30.23 -30.91 21.31
CA SER A 2 29.28 -31.59 22.22
C SER A 2 28.32 -30.60 22.88
N ASP A 3 27.02 -30.96 22.91
CA ASP A 3 25.78 -30.22 23.22
C ASP A 3 25.13 -29.63 21.94
N THR A 4 24.20 -30.26 21.22
CA THR A 4 23.09 -31.21 21.51
C THR A 4 22.12 -30.75 22.59
N GLU A 5 21.09 -30.01 22.19
CA GLU A 5 19.75 -30.09 22.79
C GLU A 5 18.70 -30.05 21.67
N GLU A 6 18.07 -31.22 21.49
CA GLU A 6 16.78 -31.43 20.83
C GLU A 6 15.68 -30.71 21.59
N VAL A 7 14.80 -29.97 20.91
CA VAL A 7 13.41 -29.79 21.34
C VAL A 7 12.51 -29.78 20.10
N GLU A 8 11.96 -30.96 19.85
CA GLU A 8 10.55 -31.27 19.55
C GLU A 8 9.75 -30.35 18.61
N GLN A 9 9.32 -30.98 17.52
CA GLN A 9 8.23 -30.61 16.62
C GLN A 9 6.93 -30.33 17.37
N VAL A 10 6.28 -29.20 17.06
CA VAL A 10 4.82 -29.13 16.97
C VAL A 10 4.47 -28.23 15.78
N GLU A 11 4.05 -28.85 14.69
CA GLU A 11 3.28 -28.22 13.61
C GLU A 11 1.94 -27.74 14.18
N GLU A 12 1.63 -26.46 14.04
CA GLU A 12 0.26 -25.96 14.15
C GLU A 12 -0.13 -25.42 12.76
N GLU A 13 -0.59 -26.33 11.91
CA GLU A 13 -1.32 -26.02 10.68
C GLU A 13 -2.67 -25.40 11.05
N ALA A 14 -2.84 -24.10 10.76
CA ALA A 14 -4.15 -23.48 10.70
C ALA A 14 -4.76 -23.75 9.32
N GLN A 15 -5.44 -24.88 9.19
CA GLN A 15 -6.27 -25.21 8.03
C GLN A 15 -7.57 -24.38 8.05
N GLU A 16 -7.89 -23.78 6.90
CA GLU A 16 -9.20 -23.23 6.59
C GLU A 16 -10.24 -24.36 6.55
N GLU A 17 -11.19 -24.37 7.49
CA GLU A 17 -12.39 -25.19 7.36
C GLU A 17 -13.51 -24.40 6.65
N GLU A 18 -13.86 -24.86 5.45
CA GLU A 18 -15.17 -24.69 4.82
C GLU A 18 -16.25 -25.32 5.72
N ALA A 19 -17.12 -24.50 6.29
CA ALA A 19 -18.31 -24.99 6.97
C ALA A 19 -19.34 -25.52 5.94
N GLN A 20 -19.27 -26.82 5.64
CA GLN A 20 -20.40 -27.58 5.09
C GLN A 20 -21.35 -27.96 6.24
N GLU A 21 -22.57 -27.45 6.19
CA GLU A 21 -23.63 -27.72 7.15
C GLU A 21 -24.19 -29.14 6.90
N VAL A 22 -23.68 -30.12 7.65
CA VAL A 22 -24.19 -31.50 7.68
C VAL A 22 -25.30 -31.58 8.73
N HIS A 23 -26.50 -31.91 8.27
CA HIS A 23 -27.70 -32.11 9.07
C HIS A 23 -27.61 -33.44 9.85
N GLU A 24 -27.25 -33.39 11.14
CA GLU A 24 -27.39 -34.54 12.05
C GLU A 24 -28.75 -34.53 12.79
N PRO A 25 -29.34 -35.71 13.03
CA PRO A 25 -30.68 -35.83 13.60
C PRO A 25 -30.65 -35.62 15.11
N VAL A 26 -31.55 -34.78 15.61
CA VAL A 26 -31.74 -34.54 17.04
C VAL A 26 -32.33 -35.79 17.69
N HIS A 27 -31.55 -36.44 18.55
CA HIS A 27 -32.00 -37.50 19.43
C HIS A 27 -32.87 -36.90 20.55
N GLU A 28 -34.17 -37.20 20.50
CA GLU A 28 -35.14 -36.81 21.53
C GLU A 28 -34.90 -37.63 22.81
N PRO A 29 -34.88 -37.02 24.01
CA PRO A 29 -34.82 -37.76 25.26
C PRO A 29 -36.20 -38.32 25.62
N GLU A 30 -36.25 -39.62 25.93
CA GLU A 30 -37.43 -40.35 26.41
C GLU A 30 -38.21 -39.59 27.50
N LYS A 31 -39.45 -39.20 27.19
CA LYS A 31 -40.40 -38.67 28.16
C LYS A 31 -40.97 -39.80 29.01
N LYS A 32 -40.55 -39.85 30.28
CA LYS A 32 -41.18 -40.65 31.33
C LYS A 32 -42.70 -40.38 31.40
N HIS A 33 -43.50 -41.42 31.25
CA HIS A 33 -44.95 -41.38 31.48
C HIS A 33 -45.26 -40.94 32.93
N ARG A 34 -45.87 -39.77 33.09
CA ARG A 34 -46.63 -39.44 34.32
C ARG A 34 -48.04 -40.01 34.20
N PRO A 35 -48.63 -40.53 35.30
CA PRO A 35 -49.97 -41.08 35.28
C PRO A 35 -51.01 -39.97 35.00
N VAL A 36 -51.90 -40.26 34.05
CA VAL A 36 -53.01 -39.42 33.63
C VAL A 36 -54.02 -39.33 34.80
N PRO A 37 -54.46 -38.14 35.24
CA PRO A 37 -55.56 -38.04 36.19
C PRO A 37 -56.84 -38.47 35.48
N THR A 38 -57.58 -39.41 36.08
CA THR A 38 -58.92 -39.77 35.64
C THR A 38 -59.85 -38.56 35.79
N LEU A 39 -60.20 -37.94 34.67
CA LEU A 39 -61.24 -36.91 34.62
C LEU A 39 -62.60 -37.58 34.79
N THR A 40 -63.14 -37.51 36.01
CA THR A 40 -64.56 -37.75 36.27
C THR A 40 -65.39 -36.74 35.47
N ALA A 41 -66.29 -37.26 34.64
CA ALA A 41 -67.17 -36.48 33.77
C ALA A 41 -67.98 -35.45 34.59
N PRO A 42 -67.92 -34.14 34.24
CA PRO A 42 -68.79 -33.14 34.84
C PRO A 42 -70.26 -33.49 34.59
N LYS A 43 -71.03 -33.54 35.68
CA LYS A 43 -72.48 -33.73 35.69
C LYS A 43 -73.12 -32.53 34.98
N ILE A 44 -73.74 -32.75 33.83
CA ILE A 44 -74.49 -31.74 33.08
C ILE A 44 -75.82 -31.51 33.82
N PRO A 45 -76.16 -30.28 34.27
CA PRO A 45 -77.53 -29.94 34.64
C PRO A 45 -78.38 -29.93 33.36
N GLU A 46 -79.43 -30.74 33.33
CA GLU A 46 -80.41 -30.78 32.27
C GLU A 46 -81.08 -29.41 32.06
N GLY A 47 -81.24 -29.03 30.80
CA GLY A 47 -82.36 -28.18 30.40
C GLY A 47 -82.06 -26.74 29.99
N GLU A 48 -81.10 -26.51 29.10
CA GLU A 48 -81.11 -25.31 28.26
C GLU A 48 -80.90 -25.74 26.82
N LYS A 49 -81.83 -25.36 25.93
CA LYS A 49 -81.76 -25.70 24.50
C LYS A 49 -80.42 -25.22 23.97
N VAL A 50 -79.56 -26.18 23.62
CA VAL A 50 -78.26 -25.89 23.02
C VAL A 50 -78.53 -25.36 21.61
N ASP A 51 -78.48 -24.04 21.45
CA ASP A 51 -78.63 -23.40 20.14
C ASP A 51 -77.41 -23.72 19.28
N PHE A 52 -77.60 -24.57 18.26
CA PHE A 52 -76.53 -24.95 17.33
C PHE A 52 -75.96 -23.73 16.57
N ASP A 53 -76.79 -22.72 16.32
CA ASP A 53 -76.37 -21.43 15.77
C ASP A 53 -75.44 -20.66 16.71
N ASP A 54 -75.65 -20.76 18.03
CA ASP A 54 -74.80 -20.11 19.03
C ASP A 54 -73.43 -20.81 19.13
N ILE A 55 -73.39 -22.14 19.01
CA ILE A 55 -72.13 -22.89 18.92
C ILE A 55 -71.35 -22.49 17.67
N GLN A 56 -72.03 -22.36 16.52
CA GLN A 56 -71.38 -22.01 15.26
C GLN A 56 -70.87 -20.57 15.27
N LYS A 57 -71.63 -19.63 15.81
CA LYS A 57 -71.16 -18.25 16.07
C LYS A 57 -70.00 -18.19 17.05
N LYS A 58 -70.04 -18.94 18.14
CA LYS A 58 -68.94 -19.01 19.12
C LYS A 58 -67.67 -19.58 18.49
N ARG A 59 -67.78 -20.58 17.63
CA ARG A 59 -66.65 -21.10 16.84
C ARG A 59 -66.10 -20.04 15.90
N GLN A 60 -66.94 -19.40 15.08
CA GLN A 60 -66.50 -18.35 14.16
C GLN A 60 -65.84 -17.17 14.89
N ASN A 61 -66.40 -16.72 16.01
CA ASN A 61 -65.81 -15.67 16.83
C ASN A 61 -64.47 -16.10 17.43
N LYS A 62 -64.34 -17.36 17.88
CA LYS A 62 -63.06 -17.90 18.36
C LYS A 62 -62.02 -17.94 17.25
N ASP A 63 -62.38 -18.45 16.08
CA ASP A 63 -61.48 -18.53 14.92
C ASP A 63 -61.04 -17.13 14.46
N LEU A 64 -61.94 -16.14 14.48
CA LEU A 64 -61.61 -14.74 14.17
C LEU A 64 -60.66 -14.12 15.20
N VAL A 65 -60.87 -14.40 16.49
CA VAL A 65 -59.99 -13.90 17.57
C VAL A 65 -58.62 -14.57 17.50
N GLU A 66 -58.57 -15.89 17.26
CA GLU A 66 -57.30 -16.62 17.09
C GLU A 66 -56.55 -16.15 15.85
N LEU A 67 -57.25 -15.89 14.74
CA LEU A 67 -56.65 -15.34 13.52
C LEU A 67 -56.07 -13.94 13.76
N GLN A 68 -56.81 -13.07 14.45
CA GLN A 68 -56.33 -11.74 14.82
C GLN A 68 -55.09 -11.82 15.72
N ALA A 69 -55.11 -12.70 16.73
CA ALA A 69 -53.95 -12.91 17.60
C ALA A 69 -52.72 -13.44 16.85
N LEU A 70 -52.91 -14.32 15.86
CA LEU A 70 -51.83 -14.82 15.00
C LEU A 70 -51.24 -13.72 14.12
N ILE A 71 -52.11 -12.86 13.56
CA ILE A 71 -51.71 -11.70 12.77
C ILE A 71 -50.88 -10.75 13.63
N ASP A 72 -51.39 -10.36 14.81
CA ASP A 72 -50.71 -9.40 15.70
C ASP A 72 -49.38 -9.97 16.19
N ASN A 73 -49.33 -11.24 16.59
CA ASN A 73 -48.09 -11.89 17.00
C ASN A 73 -47.06 -11.94 15.85
N HIS A 74 -47.48 -12.19 14.60
CA HIS A 74 -46.56 -12.16 13.45
C HIS A 74 -45.96 -10.77 13.24
N PHE A 75 -46.78 -9.72 13.27
CA PHE A 75 -46.32 -8.35 13.09
C PHE A 75 -45.44 -7.88 14.25
N GLU A 76 -45.82 -8.18 15.49
CA GLU A 76 -45.01 -7.83 16.67
C GLU A 76 -43.68 -8.57 16.69
N SER A 77 -43.67 -9.87 16.35
CA SER A 77 -42.44 -10.66 16.23
C SER A 77 -41.52 -10.11 15.16
N ARG A 78 -42.05 -9.82 13.96
CA ARG A 78 -41.27 -9.21 12.86
C ARG A 78 -40.72 -7.85 13.22
N LYS A 79 -41.55 -6.99 13.82
CA LYS A 79 -41.14 -5.65 14.23
C LYS A 79 -40.01 -5.71 15.26
N LYS A 80 -40.12 -6.59 16.25
CA LYS A 80 -39.09 -6.77 17.27
C LYS A 80 -37.79 -7.31 16.67
N GLU A 81 -37.88 -8.28 15.76
CA GLU A 81 -36.72 -8.81 15.04
C GLU A 81 -36.04 -7.75 14.17
N GLU A 82 -36.82 -6.91 13.46
CA GLU A 82 -36.30 -5.80 12.68
C GLU A 82 -35.61 -4.74 13.56
N GLU A 83 -36.20 -4.39 14.70
CA GLU A 83 -35.60 -3.48 15.69
C GLU A 83 -34.28 -4.04 16.23
N ASP A 84 -34.21 -5.33 16.56
CA ASP A 84 -33.00 -6.00 17.04
C ASP A 84 -31.91 -6.04 15.94
N ILE A 85 -32.27 -6.33 14.69
CA ILE A 85 -31.35 -6.31 13.55
C ILE A 85 -30.81 -4.90 13.31
N LEU A 86 -31.68 -3.88 13.37
CA LEU A 86 -31.27 -2.49 13.23
C LEU A 86 -30.31 -2.06 14.34
N ALA A 87 -30.62 -2.37 15.60
CA ALA A 87 -29.76 -2.07 16.75
C ALA A 87 -28.40 -2.78 16.64
N LEU A 88 -28.37 -4.02 16.13
CA LEU A 88 -27.13 -4.75 15.91
C LEU A 88 -26.29 -4.12 14.78
N LYS A 89 -26.93 -3.73 13.67
CA LYS A 89 -26.28 -3.03 12.55
C LYS A 89 -25.69 -1.70 13.01
N GLU A 90 -26.43 -0.90 13.77
CA GLU A 90 -25.95 0.37 14.31
C GLU A 90 -24.72 0.16 15.22
N ARG A 91 -24.72 -0.87 16.08
CA ARG A 91 -23.58 -1.20 16.93
C ARG A 91 -22.35 -1.64 16.12
N ILE A 92 -22.55 -2.37 15.02
CA ILE A 92 -21.47 -2.79 14.12
C ILE A 92 -20.91 -1.58 13.38
N GLU A 93 -21.77 -0.71 12.87
CA GLU A 93 -21.40 0.51 12.16
C GLU A 93 -20.64 1.47 13.05
N LYS A 94 -21.11 1.68 14.29
CA LYS A 94 -20.40 2.45 15.31
C LYS A 94 -19.00 1.89 15.57
N ARG A 95 -18.86 0.58 15.76
CA ARG A 95 -17.54 -0.07 15.95
C ARG A 95 -16.63 0.02 14.73
N ARG A 96 -17.19 0.06 13.51
CA ARG A 96 -16.42 0.28 12.27
C ARG A 96 -15.96 1.74 12.18
N ALA A 97 -16.83 2.69 12.49
CA ALA A 97 -16.51 4.11 12.52
C ALA A 97 -15.41 4.41 13.56
N GLU A 98 -15.51 3.87 14.77
CA GLU A 98 -14.48 4.01 15.81
C GLU A 98 -13.12 3.44 15.36
N ARG A 99 -13.10 2.28 14.70
CA ARG A 99 -11.85 1.72 14.14
C ARG A 99 -11.27 2.59 13.02
N ALA A 100 -12.11 3.10 12.12
CA ALA A 100 -11.68 4.01 11.07
C ALA A 100 -11.11 5.31 11.65
N GLU A 101 -11.75 5.86 12.69
CA GLU A 101 -11.28 7.04 13.40
C GLU A 101 -9.95 6.79 14.12
N GLN A 102 -9.80 5.66 14.82
CA GLN A 102 -8.53 5.26 15.43
C GLN A 102 -7.40 5.15 14.40
N GLN A 103 -7.68 4.60 13.22
CA GLN A 103 -6.70 4.54 12.13
C GLN A 103 -6.33 5.93 11.61
N ARG A 104 -7.31 6.84 11.45
CA ARG A 104 -7.05 8.23 11.06
C ARG A 104 -6.19 8.95 12.11
N ILE A 105 -6.51 8.83 13.39
CA ILE A 105 -5.73 9.44 14.47
C ILE A 105 -4.30 8.90 14.48
N ARG A 106 -4.10 7.59 14.27
CA ARG A 106 -2.76 7.00 14.17
C ARG A 106 -1.99 7.53 12.96
N ALA A 107 -2.65 7.61 11.80
CA ALA A 107 -2.05 8.16 10.58
C ALA A 107 -1.67 9.63 10.74
N ASP A 108 -2.54 10.44 11.34
CA ASP A 108 -2.30 11.87 11.58
C ASP A 108 -1.15 12.09 12.59
N LYS A 109 -1.11 11.31 13.69
CA LYS A 109 0.00 11.35 14.65
C LYS A 109 1.34 10.92 14.03
N GLU A 110 1.35 9.91 13.16
CA GLU A 110 2.57 9.51 12.46
C GLU A 110 3.01 10.58 11.46
N LYS A 111 2.06 11.16 10.71
CA LYS A 111 2.32 12.28 9.80
C LYS A 111 2.88 13.51 10.53
N GLU A 112 2.35 13.84 11.71
CA GLU A 112 2.83 14.92 12.56
C GLU A 112 4.26 14.64 13.08
N ARG A 113 4.55 13.40 13.52
CA ARG A 113 5.92 13.01 13.92
C ARG A 113 6.91 13.16 12.78
N GLN A 114 6.55 12.68 11.59
CA GLN A 114 7.38 12.81 10.39
C GLN A 114 7.56 14.29 10.01
N ALA A 115 6.51 15.11 10.09
CA ALA A 115 6.58 16.54 9.83
C ALA A 115 7.50 17.26 10.82
N ARG A 116 7.41 16.95 12.12
CA ARG A 116 8.28 17.54 13.16
C ARG A 116 9.75 17.17 12.95
N LEU A 117 10.04 15.91 12.60
CA LEU A 117 11.40 15.47 12.28
C LEU A 117 11.93 16.14 11.01
N ALA A 118 11.07 16.33 10.00
CA ALA A 118 11.43 17.03 8.77
C ALA A 118 11.68 18.53 9.03
N GLU A 119 10.88 19.17 9.87
CA GLU A 119 11.03 20.58 10.26
C GLU A 119 12.26 20.81 11.14
N GLU A 120 12.54 19.94 12.12
CA GLU A 120 13.76 20.02 12.93
C GLU A 120 15.01 19.83 12.07
N LYS A 121 14.96 18.89 11.13
CA LYS A 121 16.02 18.67 10.15
C LYS A 121 16.18 19.87 9.22
N ALA A 122 15.08 20.45 8.74
CA ALA A 122 15.10 21.64 7.89
C ALA A 122 15.68 22.86 8.64
N ARG A 123 15.32 23.07 9.91
CA ARG A 123 15.87 24.14 10.74
C ARG A 123 17.37 23.97 10.99
N ARG A 124 17.80 22.73 11.26
CA ARG A 124 19.23 22.41 11.40
C ARG A 124 20.00 22.59 10.09
N GLU A 125 19.40 22.22 8.97
CA GLU A 125 19.97 22.44 7.63
C GLU A 125 20.02 23.93 7.28
N GLU A 126 19.06 24.74 7.70
CA GLU A 126 19.03 26.20 7.51
C GLU A 126 20.08 26.90 8.38
N GLU A 127 20.22 26.50 9.66
CA GLU A 127 21.27 26.99 10.56
C GLU A 127 22.67 26.60 10.06
N ASP A 128 22.87 25.37 9.60
CA ASP A 128 24.14 24.91 9.01
C ASP A 128 24.42 25.59 7.66
N ALA A 129 23.39 25.85 6.84
CA ALA A 129 23.54 26.58 5.59
C ALA A 129 23.91 28.06 5.83
N LYS A 130 23.31 28.70 6.85
CA LYS A 130 23.64 30.06 7.25
C LYS A 130 25.07 30.15 7.81
N ARG A 131 25.45 29.22 8.68
CA ARG A 131 26.83 29.13 9.21
C ARG A 131 27.85 28.88 8.10
N ARG A 132 27.56 27.98 7.15
CA ARG A 132 28.43 27.77 5.98
C ARG A 132 28.50 29.00 5.08
N ALA A 133 27.39 29.69 4.85
CA ALA A 133 27.39 30.92 4.08
C ALA A 133 28.22 32.02 4.75
N GLU A 134 28.13 32.17 6.08
CA GLU A 134 28.92 33.13 6.86
C GLU A 134 30.42 32.76 6.85
N ASP A 135 30.75 31.47 7.05
CA ASP A 135 32.12 30.96 6.95
C ASP A 135 32.70 31.12 5.54
N ASP A 136 31.92 30.87 4.49
CA ASP A 136 32.33 31.07 3.10
C ASP A 136 32.46 32.55 2.75
N LEU A 137 31.64 33.44 3.32
CA LEU A 137 31.79 34.88 3.15
C LEU A 137 33.06 35.39 3.85
N LYS A 138 33.32 34.90 5.07
CA LYS A 138 34.52 35.23 5.86
C LYS A 138 35.77 34.67 5.18
N LYS A 139 35.70 33.47 4.63
CA LYS A 139 36.76 32.82 3.85
C LYS A 139 36.98 33.52 2.51
N LYS A 140 35.94 33.90 1.77
CA LYS A 140 36.08 34.74 0.55
C LYS A 140 36.69 36.10 0.86
N LYS A 141 36.30 36.75 1.96
CA LYS A 141 36.92 38.00 2.44
C LYS A 141 38.41 37.81 2.77
N ALA A 142 38.77 36.73 3.45
CA ALA A 142 40.17 36.40 3.76
C ALA A 142 41.00 36.00 2.52
N LEU A 143 40.37 35.44 1.48
CA LEU A 143 41.06 34.92 0.30
C LEU A 143 41.07 35.87 -0.90
N SER A 144 40.18 36.87 -0.93
CA SER A 144 40.40 38.08 -1.73
C SER A 144 41.71 38.78 -1.35
N SER A 145 42.25 38.53 -0.15
CA SER A 145 43.56 39.02 0.28
C SER A 145 44.73 38.12 -0.17
N MET A 146 44.51 36.91 -0.68
CA MET A 146 45.58 35.90 -0.91
C MET A 146 45.71 35.38 -2.35
N GLY A 147 45.29 36.17 -3.35
CA GLY A 147 45.63 35.94 -4.75
C GLY A 147 44.73 34.96 -5.52
N ALA A 148 44.63 35.21 -6.84
CA ALA A 148 43.62 34.65 -7.75
C ALA A 148 43.66 33.12 -7.93
N THR A 149 44.76 32.45 -7.60
CA THR A 149 44.93 31.00 -7.79
C THR A 149 44.16 30.17 -6.76
N TYR A 150 44.08 30.62 -5.50
CA TYR A 150 43.40 29.88 -4.43
C TYR A 150 41.87 30.01 -4.49
N SER A 151 41.37 31.13 -5.03
CA SER A 151 39.94 31.35 -5.31
C SER A 151 39.36 30.30 -6.26
N SER A 152 40.13 29.84 -7.26
CA SER A 152 39.69 28.81 -8.22
C SER A 152 39.56 27.41 -7.59
N TYR A 153 40.39 27.08 -6.60
CA TYR A 153 40.38 25.78 -5.93
C TYR A 153 39.16 25.63 -5.01
N LEU A 154 38.80 26.70 -4.30
CA LEU A 154 37.59 26.71 -3.48
C LEU A 154 36.31 26.69 -4.31
N ALA A 155 36.26 27.41 -5.44
CA ALA A 155 35.12 27.33 -6.35
C ALA A 155 34.90 25.90 -6.90
N LYS A 156 35.98 25.16 -7.19
CA LYS A 156 35.91 23.75 -7.61
C LYS A 156 35.50 22.79 -6.48
N ALA A 157 35.95 23.05 -5.26
CA ALA A 157 35.58 22.24 -4.08
C ALA A 157 34.10 22.45 -3.68
N ASP A 158 33.60 23.67 -3.81
CA ASP A 158 32.24 24.04 -3.44
C ASP A 158 31.20 23.56 -4.47
N GLN A 159 31.53 23.63 -5.77
CA GLN A 159 30.70 23.01 -6.83
C GLN A 159 30.59 21.48 -6.71
N LYS A 160 31.51 20.82 -5.99
CA LYS A 160 31.47 19.37 -5.74
C LYS A 160 30.63 19.00 -4.50
N ARG A 161 30.33 19.94 -3.60
CA ARG A 161 29.72 19.67 -2.29
C ARG A 161 28.27 20.14 -2.13
N GLY A 162 27.77 21.06 -2.97
CA GLY A 162 26.42 21.60 -2.80
C GLY A 162 25.60 21.65 -4.08
N LYS A 163 24.36 21.14 -4.01
CA LYS A 163 23.23 21.39 -4.93
C LYS A 163 23.09 20.58 -6.22
N LYS A 164 24.03 19.73 -6.62
CA LYS A 164 23.78 18.75 -7.70
C LYS A 164 23.75 17.36 -7.10
N GLN A 165 22.60 16.70 -7.18
CA GLN A 165 22.50 15.26 -6.90
C GLN A 165 23.66 14.59 -7.64
N THR A 166 24.54 13.90 -6.89
CA THR A 166 25.75 13.37 -7.51
C THR A 166 25.33 12.40 -8.63
N ALA A 167 26.13 12.26 -9.69
CA ALA A 167 25.81 11.31 -10.77
C ALA A 167 25.52 9.90 -10.23
N ARG A 168 26.12 9.54 -9.08
CA ARG A 168 25.87 8.31 -8.34
C ARG A 168 24.47 8.27 -7.71
N GLU A 169 24.05 9.33 -7.03
CA GLU A 169 22.71 9.44 -6.44
C GLU A 169 21.62 9.47 -7.52
N LEU A 170 21.83 10.20 -8.62
CA LEU A 170 20.89 10.23 -9.74
C LEU A 170 20.75 8.85 -10.38
N LYS A 171 21.87 8.15 -10.63
CA LYS A 171 21.85 6.76 -11.10
C LYS A 171 21.09 5.85 -10.13
N LYS A 172 21.34 5.97 -8.82
CA LYS A 172 20.66 5.16 -7.80
C LYS A 172 19.15 5.44 -7.78
N LYS A 173 18.76 6.72 -7.88
CA LYS A 173 17.35 7.14 -7.95
C LYS A 173 16.65 6.56 -9.17
N ILE A 174 17.23 6.71 -10.36
CA ILE A 174 16.66 6.20 -11.61
C ILE A 174 16.55 4.66 -11.58
N LEU A 175 17.57 3.95 -11.06
CA LEU A 175 17.51 2.50 -10.94
C LEU A 175 16.46 2.02 -9.92
N ALA A 176 16.29 2.75 -8.83
CA ALA A 176 15.24 2.45 -7.85
C ALA A 176 13.84 2.66 -8.45
N GLU A 177 13.64 3.73 -9.23
CA GLU A 177 12.36 4.00 -9.92
C GLU A 177 12.02 2.93 -10.96
N ARG A 178 13.03 2.42 -11.69
CA ARG A 178 12.83 1.32 -12.65
C ARG A 178 12.59 -0.04 -12.00
N ARG A 179 13.00 -0.22 -10.74
CA ARG A 179 12.87 -1.50 -10.02
C ARG A 179 11.45 -1.62 -9.47
N LYS A 180 10.63 -2.43 -10.14
CA LYS A 180 9.32 -2.82 -9.62
C LYS A 180 9.51 -3.84 -8.48
N PRO A 181 8.88 -3.65 -7.31
CA PRO A 181 8.90 -4.66 -6.26
C PRO A 181 8.23 -5.94 -6.78
N LEU A 182 8.84 -7.08 -6.50
CA LEU A 182 8.31 -8.38 -6.89
C LEU A 182 7.49 -8.92 -5.72
N ASN A 183 6.21 -9.17 -5.95
CA ASN A 183 5.31 -9.79 -4.99
C ASN A 183 4.76 -11.07 -5.64
N VAL A 184 5.20 -12.22 -5.14
CA VAL A 184 4.94 -13.55 -5.74
C VAL A 184 4.45 -14.58 -4.72
N ASP A 185 4.47 -14.26 -3.43
CA ASP A 185 4.26 -15.24 -2.34
C ASP A 185 2.84 -15.83 -2.32
N HIS A 186 1.88 -15.12 -2.90
CA HIS A 186 0.47 -15.51 -2.97
C HIS A 186 0.01 -15.85 -4.41
N LEU A 187 0.93 -16.17 -5.33
CA LEU A 187 0.59 -16.54 -6.71
C LEU A 187 0.49 -18.07 -6.86
N SER A 188 -0.46 -18.53 -7.68
CA SER A 188 -0.57 -19.93 -8.11
C SER A 188 0.53 -20.31 -9.12
N GLU A 189 0.79 -21.61 -9.30
CA GLU A 189 1.87 -22.10 -10.16
C GLU A 189 1.80 -21.58 -11.61
N ASP A 190 0.61 -21.57 -12.22
CA ASP A 190 0.41 -21.06 -13.58
C ASP A 190 0.75 -19.57 -13.67
N LYS A 191 0.33 -18.76 -12.69
CA LYS A 191 0.66 -17.33 -12.62
C LYS A 191 2.14 -17.09 -12.37
N LEU A 192 2.81 -17.96 -11.61
CA LEU A 192 4.27 -17.90 -11.43
C LEU A 192 5.01 -18.18 -12.74
N ARG A 193 4.54 -19.13 -13.56
CA ARG A 193 5.11 -19.42 -14.89
C ARG A 193 4.97 -18.23 -15.83
N GLU A 194 3.80 -17.59 -15.86
CA GLU A 194 3.60 -16.35 -16.62
C GLU A 194 4.52 -15.23 -16.13
N LYS A 195 4.60 -15.02 -14.81
CA LYS A 195 5.46 -13.99 -14.22
C LYS A 195 6.94 -14.22 -14.51
N ALA A 196 7.39 -15.47 -14.49
CA ALA A 196 8.76 -15.83 -14.84
C ALA A 196 9.07 -15.50 -16.31
N LYS A 197 8.12 -15.77 -17.22
CA LYS A 197 8.25 -15.42 -18.64
C LYS A 197 8.34 -13.91 -18.86
N GLU A 198 7.47 -13.14 -18.21
CA GLU A 198 7.52 -11.67 -18.28
C GLU A 198 8.86 -11.09 -17.78
N LEU A 199 9.39 -11.63 -16.67
CA LEU A 199 10.69 -11.20 -16.13
C LEU A 199 11.84 -11.57 -17.08
N TRP A 200 11.76 -12.75 -17.71
CA TRP A 200 12.73 -13.18 -18.70
C TRP A 200 12.72 -12.28 -19.95
N ASP A 201 11.53 -11.98 -20.48
CA ASP A 201 11.37 -11.06 -21.62
C ASP A 201 11.93 -9.66 -21.28
N SER A 202 11.64 -9.16 -20.08
CA SER A 202 12.19 -7.87 -19.61
C SER A 202 13.71 -7.91 -19.47
N LEU A 203 14.30 -9.02 -19.02
CA LEU A 203 15.75 -9.17 -18.92
C LEU A 203 16.38 -9.20 -20.32
N TYR A 204 15.82 -9.97 -21.23
CA TYR A 204 16.28 -10.09 -22.61
C TYR A 204 16.25 -8.73 -23.33
N GLN A 205 15.21 -7.94 -23.13
CA GLN A 205 15.13 -6.58 -23.66
C GLN A 205 16.26 -5.68 -23.12
N LEU A 206 16.53 -5.71 -21.82
CA LEU A 206 17.61 -4.94 -21.21
C LEU A 206 19.00 -5.37 -21.71
N GLU A 207 19.21 -6.66 -21.95
CA GLU A 207 20.46 -7.17 -22.54
C GLU A 207 20.64 -6.70 -23.97
N THR A 208 19.57 -6.71 -24.77
CA THR A 208 19.55 -6.24 -26.14
C THR A 208 19.91 -4.75 -26.19
N GLU A 209 19.25 -3.91 -25.40
CA GLU A 209 19.55 -2.48 -25.31
C GLU A 209 21.01 -2.23 -24.88
N LYS A 210 21.50 -2.97 -23.88
CA LYS A 210 22.90 -2.88 -23.44
C LYS A 210 23.85 -3.19 -24.60
N TYR A 211 23.59 -4.22 -25.40
CA TYR A 211 24.41 -4.56 -26.56
C TYR A 211 24.41 -3.43 -27.59
N GLU A 212 23.25 -2.89 -27.95
CA GLU A 212 23.14 -1.76 -28.88
C GLU A 212 23.92 -0.52 -28.39
N TYR A 213 23.83 -0.18 -27.10
CA TYR A 213 24.60 0.91 -26.52
C TYR A 213 26.12 0.65 -26.58
N LEU A 214 26.56 -0.59 -26.37
CA LEU A 214 27.98 -0.94 -26.48
C LEU A 214 28.49 -0.78 -27.90
N GLU A 215 27.74 -1.25 -28.90
CA GLU A 215 28.09 -1.07 -30.32
C GLU A 215 28.09 0.40 -30.72
N LYS A 216 27.10 1.17 -30.26
CA LYS A 216 27.05 2.62 -30.46
C LYS A 216 28.27 3.33 -29.88
N ILE A 217 28.69 2.97 -28.66
CA ILE A 217 29.89 3.53 -28.03
C ILE A 217 31.15 3.16 -28.82
N LYS A 218 31.27 1.92 -29.32
CA LYS A 218 32.41 1.52 -30.17
C LYS A 218 32.47 2.39 -31.43
N ARG A 219 31.34 2.60 -32.10
CA ARG A 219 31.27 3.47 -33.29
C ARG A 219 31.63 4.92 -32.97
N GLN A 220 31.06 5.48 -31.91
CA GLN A 220 31.36 6.85 -31.48
C GLN A 220 32.84 7.04 -31.13
N LYS A 221 33.50 6.05 -30.51
CA LYS A 221 34.94 6.10 -30.24
C LYS A 221 35.75 6.21 -31.54
N TYR A 222 35.39 5.45 -32.57
CA TYR A 222 36.02 5.53 -33.89
C TYR A 222 35.80 6.90 -34.53
N ASP A 223 34.56 7.40 -34.52
CA ASP A 223 34.24 8.71 -35.10
C ASP A 223 35.00 9.84 -34.40
N ILE A 224 35.09 9.80 -33.06
CA ILE A 224 35.89 10.77 -32.27
C ILE A 224 37.37 10.71 -32.67
N LEU A 225 37.94 9.51 -32.82
CA LEU A 225 39.33 9.35 -33.24
C LEU A 225 39.56 9.96 -34.64
N SER A 226 38.69 9.64 -35.59
CA SER A 226 38.75 10.19 -36.96
C SER A 226 38.64 11.72 -36.96
N LEU A 227 37.69 12.27 -36.19
CA LEU A 227 37.51 13.72 -36.06
C LEU A 227 38.72 14.40 -35.44
N ARG A 228 39.36 13.80 -34.43
CA ARG A 228 40.61 14.33 -33.86
C ARG A 228 41.71 14.41 -34.90
N CYS A 229 41.94 13.36 -35.68
CA CYS A 229 42.92 13.37 -36.76
C CYS A 229 42.62 14.46 -37.81
N ARG A 230 41.35 14.66 -38.17
CA ARG A 230 40.92 15.72 -39.11
C ARG A 230 41.18 17.12 -38.55
N VAL A 231 40.85 17.34 -37.28
CA VAL A 231 41.12 18.63 -36.60
C VAL A 231 42.62 18.91 -36.57
N GLU A 232 43.44 17.93 -36.23
CA GLU A 232 44.90 18.08 -36.25
C GLU A 232 45.45 18.40 -37.64
N ALA A 233 44.95 17.72 -38.68
CA ALA A 233 45.35 17.98 -40.07
C ALA A 233 45.01 19.43 -40.47
N LEU A 234 43.78 19.88 -40.24
CA LEU A 234 43.36 21.25 -40.53
C LEU A 234 44.13 22.30 -39.70
N SER A 235 44.43 21.99 -38.43
CA SER A 235 45.20 22.87 -37.54
C SER A 235 46.65 23.08 -38.01
N LYS A 236 47.25 22.08 -38.67
CA LYS A 236 48.62 22.18 -39.24
C LYS A 236 48.69 23.20 -40.38
N PHE A 237 47.62 23.37 -41.16
CA PHE A 237 47.56 24.35 -42.24
C PHE A 237 47.23 25.77 -41.74
N SER A 238 46.46 25.89 -40.65
CA SER A 238 46.16 27.18 -40.01
C SER A 238 47.40 27.85 -39.41
N LYS A 239 48.32 27.10 -38.79
CA LYS A 239 49.56 27.67 -38.20
C LYS A 239 50.57 28.17 -39.25
N LYS A 240 50.52 27.69 -40.50
CA LYS A 240 51.37 28.20 -41.60
C LYS A 240 50.77 29.44 -42.29
N ALA A 241 49.48 29.69 -42.16
CA ALA A 241 48.83 30.90 -42.70
C ALA A 241 49.06 32.16 -41.84
N GLY A 242 49.42 32.01 -40.56
CA GLY A 242 49.75 33.14 -39.67
C GLY A 242 51.19 33.67 -39.79
N ALA A 243 52.06 33.02 -40.58
CA ALA A 243 53.48 33.37 -40.68
C ALA A 243 53.88 34.11 -41.97
N LYS A 244 52.94 34.43 -42.87
CA LYS A 244 53.18 35.28 -44.03
C LYS A 244 52.07 36.32 -44.18
N GLY A 245 52.41 37.59 -43.99
CA GLY A 245 51.56 38.69 -44.42
C GLY A 245 51.20 39.76 -43.40
N LYS A 246 52.12 40.15 -42.50
CA LYS A 246 52.06 41.49 -41.92
C LYS A 246 52.71 42.48 -42.89
N VAL A 247 52.08 42.71 -44.04
CA VAL A 247 52.43 43.84 -44.91
C VAL A 247 51.59 45.01 -44.44
N GLY A 248 52.21 45.89 -43.66
CA GLY A 248 51.64 47.17 -43.29
C GLY A 248 51.49 48.04 -44.54
N GLY A 249 50.28 48.09 -45.08
CA GLY A 249 49.87 49.04 -46.10
C GLY A 249 48.92 50.06 -45.47
N ARG A 250 49.47 51.21 -45.09
CA ARG A 250 48.76 52.40 -44.63
C ARG A 250 47.94 52.95 -45.80
N TRP A 251 46.62 52.88 -45.70
CA TRP A 251 45.71 53.53 -46.64
C TRP A 251 45.80 55.04 -46.44
N LYS A 252 45.96 55.76 -47.54
CA LYS A 252 45.94 57.22 -47.66
C LYS A 252 44.86 57.58 -48.66
#